data_AF-A0A1V6GV52-F1
#
_entry.id   AF-A0A1V6GV52-F1
#
_cell.length_a   1.000
_cell.length_b   1.000
_cell.length_c   1.000
_cell.angle_alpha   90.00
_cell.angle_beta   90.00
_cell.angle_gamma   90.00
#
_symmetry.space_group_name_H-M   'P 1'
#
loop_
_entity.id
_entity.type
_entity.pdbx_description
1 polymer ?
#
loop_
_entity_poly.entity_id
_entity_poly.type
_entity_poly.pdbx_seq_one_letter_code
_entity_poly.pdbx_strand_id
1 'polypeptide(L)'
;MKSKRFRDEERQALQYPVKKSLEERARERVDELGFTETQKEFIFADWPEGDEHFIWLLTATRDEIESWGEAGEWGIIRKEE
;
A
#
# COMPACT_ATOMS: atom_id res chain seq x y z
N MET A 1 -24.96 48.69 12.35
CA MET A 1 -24.94 47.89 13.60
C MET A 1 -25.49 46.50 13.29
N LYS A 2 -24.75 45.45 13.71
CA LYS A 2 -25.20 44.06 13.98
C LYS A 2 -25.74 43.26 12.78
N SER A 3 -25.28 42.07 12.42
CA SER A 3 -24.41 41.10 13.08
C SER A 3 -23.96 40.04 12.08
N LYS A 4 -22.72 39.60 12.26
CA LYS A 4 -22.07 38.41 11.67
C LYS A 4 -23.00 37.19 11.59
N ARG A 5 -23.07 36.58 10.41
CA ARG A 5 -23.22 35.13 10.20
C ARG A 5 -22.49 34.81 8.90
N PHE A 6 -21.14 34.88 8.85
CA PHE A 6 -20.31 33.67 9.00
C PHE A 6 -21.18 32.42 9.09
N ARG A 7 -21.63 31.95 7.93
CA ARG A 7 -22.08 30.58 7.82
C ARG A 7 -20.86 29.78 7.40
N ASP A 8 -20.09 29.43 8.43
CA ASP A 8 -19.30 28.20 8.51
C ASP A 8 -20.24 26.99 8.36
N GLU A 9 -21.01 26.96 7.27
CA GLU A 9 -21.83 25.81 6.89
C GLU A 9 -20.90 24.88 6.13
N GLU A 10 -20.14 24.17 6.96
CA GLU A 10 -19.75 22.80 6.69
C GLU A 10 -18.73 22.62 5.56
N ARG A 11 -17.50 23.03 5.89
CA ARG A 11 -16.32 22.15 5.69
C ARG A 11 -16.48 20.83 6.45
N GLN A 12 -17.62 20.17 6.32
CA GLN A 12 -17.74 18.75 6.59
C GLN A 12 -17.15 18.08 5.35
N ALA A 13 -15.83 18.25 5.21
CA ALA A 13 -14.99 17.29 4.54
C ALA A 13 -15.44 15.96 5.10
N LEU A 14 -16.11 15.19 4.25
CA LEU A 14 -16.70 13.90 4.48
C LEU A 14 -15.66 13.02 5.18
N GLN A 15 -15.63 13.12 6.51
CA GLN A 15 -14.87 12.30 7.42
C GLN A 15 -15.62 10.98 7.56
N TYR A 16 -15.88 10.35 6.42
CA TYR A 16 -15.89 8.91 6.40
C TYR A 16 -14.41 8.55 6.55
N PRO A 17 -14.02 7.72 7.53
CA PRO A 17 -12.77 7.00 7.35
C PRO A 17 -12.98 6.25 6.04
N VAL A 18 -12.39 6.75 4.95
CA VAL A 18 -12.22 5.96 3.74
C VAL A 18 -11.54 4.73 4.28
N LYS A 19 -12.28 3.63 4.40
CA LYS A 19 -11.72 2.38 4.91
C LYS A 19 -10.59 2.10 3.95
N LYS A 20 -9.35 2.33 4.40
CA LYS A 20 -8.17 2.17 3.56
C LYS A 20 -8.28 0.79 2.92
N SER A 21 -8.16 0.77 1.61
CA SER A 21 -8.24 -0.45 0.82
C SER A 21 -7.15 -1.42 1.29
N LEU A 22 -7.33 -2.73 1.09
CA LEU A 22 -6.32 -3.72 1.48
C LEU A 22 -4.96 -3.39 0.85
N GLU A 23 -4.96 -2.96 -0.40
CA GLU A 23 -3.78 -2.44 -1.11
C GLU A 23 -3.12 -1.25 -0.38
N GLU A 24 -3.90 -0.24 0.02
CA GLU A 24 -3.36 0.94 0.69
C GLU A 24 -2.71 0.57 2.03
N ARG A 25 -3.34 -0.32 2.79
CA ARG A 25 -2.79 -0.81 4.06
C ARG A 25 -1.53 -1.65 3.85
N ALA A 26 -1.53 -2.50 2.83
CA ALA A 26 -0.36 -3.30 2.47
C ALA A 26 0.79 -2.38 2.01
N ARG A 27 0.51 -1.33 1.23
CA ARG A 27 1.51 -0.36 0.76
C ARG A 27 2.14 0.40 1.92
N GLU A 28 1.35 0.88 2.88
CA GLU A 28 1.86 1.50 4.10
C GLU A 28 2.74 0.52 4.89
N ARG A 29 2.27 -0.72 5.06
CA ARG A 29 3.02 -1.77 5.78
C ARG A 29 4.36 -2.07 5.13
N VAL A 30 4.39 -2.25 3.81
CA VAL A 30 5.60 -2.52 3.03
C VAL A 30 6.55 -1.30 3.07
N ASP A 31 6.01 -0.08 3.09
CA ASP A 31 6.80 1.14 3.29
C ASP A 31 7.46 1.18 4.68
N GLU A 32 6.71 0.86 5.73
CA GLU A 32 7.24 0.76 7.11
C GLU A 32 8.30 -0.35 7.27
N LEU A 33 8.24 -1.40 6.44
CA LEU A 33 9.22 -2.48 6.43
C LEU A 33 10.54 -2.11 5.73
N GLY A 34 10.59 -0.96 5.06
CA GLY A 34 11.82 -0.42 4.46
C GLY A 34 12.24 -1.12 3.17
N PHE A 35 11.31 -1.71 2.42
CA PHE A 35 11.62 -2.28 1.10
C PHE A 35 11.96 -1.17 0.08
N THR A 36 12.81 -1.50 -0.89
CA THR A 36 13.20 -0.59 -1.98
C THR A 36 12.07 -0.42 -2.99
N GLU A 37 12.16 0.59 -3.86
CA GLU A 37 11.15 0.83 -4.90
C GLU A 37 11.00 -0.37 -5.84
N THR A 38 12.10 -0.97 -6.30
CA THR A 38 12.07 -2.17 -7.16
C THR A 38 11.38 -3.36 -6.49
N GLN A 39 11.60 -3.54 -5.18
CA GLN A 39 10.94 -4.59 -4.41
C GLN A 39 9.45 -4.31 -4.29
N LYS A 40 9.07 -3.05 -4.03
CA LYS A 40 7.67 -2.61 -4.00
C LYS A 40 6.99 -2.85 -5.34
N GLU A 41 7.66 -2.57 -6.46
CA GLU A 41 7.11 -2.83 -7.80
C GLU A 41 6.81 -4.32 -8.03
N PHE A 42 7.70 -5.22 -7.59
CA PHE A 42 7.44 -6.66 -7.64
C PHE A 42 6.32 -7.09 -6.69
N ILE A 43 6.37 -6.60 -5.43
CA ILE A 43 5.38 -6.91 -4.40
C ILE A 43 3.98 -6.48 -4.84
N PHE A 44 3.84 -5.31 -5.47
CA PHE A 44 2.57 -4.79 -5.95
C PHE A 44 2.34 -5.04 -7.45
N ALA A 45 3.04 -6.01 -8.04
CA ALA A 45 2.77 -6.43 -9.42
C ALA A 45 1.35 -7.01 -9.57
N ASP A 46 0.89 -7.15 -10.80
CA ASP A 46 -0.44 -7.69 -11.11
C ASP A 46 -0.44 -9.22 -10.88
N TRP A 47 -0.60 -9.61 -9.62
CA TRP A 47 -0.69 -11.00 -9.19
C TRP A 47 -2.13 -11.51 -9.31
N PRO A 48 -2.37 -12.74 -9.81
CA PRO A 48 -3.71 -13.30 -9.98
C PRO A 48 -4.48 -13.48 -8.66
N GLU A 49 -3.78 -13.47 -7.52
CA GLU A 49 -4.33 -13.65 -6.18
C GLU A 49 -4.75 -12.33 -5.49
N GLY A 50 -4.57 -11.17 -6.14
CA GLY A 50 -5.16 -9.87 -5.78
C GLY A 50 -5.35 -9.61 -4.28
N ASP A 51 -6.59 -9.74 -3.79
CA ASP A 51 -6.96 -9.49 -2.39
C ASP A 51 -6.29 -10.44 -1.37
N GLU A 52 -6.12 -11.72 -1.71
CA GLU A 52 -5.45 -12.70 -0.84
C GLU A 52 -3.97 -12.35 -0.66
N HIS A 53 -3.34 -11.86 -1.72
CA HIS A 53 -1.98 -11.34 -1.69
C HIS A 53 -1.84 -10.15 -0.74
N PHE A 54 -2.77 -9.18 -0.78
CA PHE A 54 -2.74 -8.06 0.16
C PHE A 54 -2.95 -8.48 1.61
N ILE A 55 -3.79 -9.48 1.88
CA ILE A 55 -3.97 -10.04 3.22
C ILE A 55 -2.69 -10.74 3.69
N TRP A 56 -2.01 -11.47 2.80
CA TRP A 56 -0.72 -12.06 3.10
C TRP A 56 0.33 -10.99 3.42
N LEU A 57 0.46 -9.91 2.64
CA LEU A 57 1.39 -8.81 2.94
C LEU A 57 1.14 -8.11 4.28
N LEU A 58 -0.11 -8.10 4.75
CA LEU A 58 -0.47 -7.53 6.05
C LEU A 58 -0.12 -8.44 7.23
N THR A 59 -0.01 -9.74 7.00
CA THR A 59 0.18 -10.75 8.05
C THR A 59 1.58 -11.36 8.05
N ALA A 60 2.20 -11.46 6.88
CA ALA A 60 3.54 -11.95 6.68
C ALA A 60 4.57 -11.03 7.35
N THR A 61 5.65 -11.65 7.81
CA THR A 61 6.80 -10.95 8.33
C THR A 61 7.67 -10.39 7.20
N ARG A 62 8.56 -9.45 7.56
CA ARG A 62 9.54 -8.90 6.62
C ARG A 62 10.37 -10.01 5.97
N ASP A 63 10.80 -10.97 6.78
CA ASP A 63 11.64 -12.11 6.36
C ASP A 63 10.89 -13.03 5.38
N GLU A 64 9.61 -13.31 5.63
CA GLU A 64 8.79 -14.09 4.69
C GLU A 64 8.61 -13.38 3.35
N ILE A 65 8.39 -12.07 3.37
CA ILE A 65 8.25 -11.26 2.15
C ILE A 65 9.59 -11.18 1.40
N GLU A 66 10.70 -11.03 2.12
CA GLU A 66 12.06 -11.02 1.57
C GLU A 66 12.40 -12.37 0.95
N SER A 67 12.17 -13.46 1.67
CA SER A 67 12.44 -14.83 1.19
C SER A 67 11.58 -15.22 -0.01
N TRP A 68 10.28 -14.90 0.00
CA TRP A 68 9.40 -15.05 -1.18
C TRP A 68 9.95 -14.27 -2.38
N GLY A 69 10.47 -13.09 -2.10
CA GLY A 69 10.99 -12.20 -3.08
C GLY A 69 12.28 -12.60 -3.74
N GLU A 70 13.25 -13.00 -2.92
CA GLU A 70 14.51 -13.59 -3.35
C GLU A 70 14.25 -14.89 -4.13
N ALA A 71 13.28 -15.70 -3.71
CA ALA A 71 12.85 -16.89 -4.44
C ALA A 71 12.25 -16.55 -5.83
N GLY A 72 11.57 -15.41 -5.94
CA GLY A 72 11.08 -14.85 -7.22
C GLY A 72 12.13 -14.06 -8.00
N GLU A 73 13.38 -14.00 -7.52
CA GLU A 73 14.46 -13.14 -8.01
C GLU A 73 14.00 -11.67 -8.24
N TRP A 74 13.02 -11.23 -7.45
CA TRP A 74 12.30 -9.94 -7.51
C TRP A 74 12.17 -9.29 -8.89
N GLY A 75 11.84 -10.14 -9.87
CA GLY A 75 11.54 -9.77 -11.24
C GLY A 75 12.79 -9.71 -12.11
N ILE A 76 13.39 -10.87 -12.37
CA ILE A 76 14.59 -11.08 -13.22
C ILE A 76 14.73 -10.05 -14.36
N ILE A 77 15.57 -9.03 -14.17
CA ILE A 77 16.18 -8.25 -15.26
C ILE A 77 17.46 -8.99 -15.67
N ARG A 78 17.34 -10.02 -16.52
CA ARG A 78 18.47 -10.49 -17.33
C ARG A 78 18.27 -10.06 -18.77
N LYS A 79 18.75 -8.87 -19.13
CA LYS A 79 19.37 -8.69 -20.44
C LYS A 79 20.81 -9.16 -20.28
N GLU A 80 21.07 -10.45 -20.42
CA GLU A 80 22.41 -10.88 -20.80
C GLU A 80 22.59 -10.54 -22.28
N GLU A 81 23.74 -9.91 -22.56
CA GLU A 81 24.21 -9.30 -23.81
C GLU A 81 24.28 -10.23 -25.03
#